data_AF-A0A2S3U5G4-F1
#
_entry.id   AF-A0A2S3U5G4-F1
#
_cell.length_a   1.000
_cell.length_b   1.000
_cell.length_c   1.000
_cell.angle_alpha   90.00
_cell.angle_beta   90.00
_cell.angle_gamma   90.00
#
_symmetry.space_group_name_H-M   'P 1'
#
loop_
_entity.id
_entity.type
_entity.pdbx_description
1 polymer ?
#
loop_
_entity_poly.entity_id
_entity_poly.type
_entity_poly.pdbx_seq_one_letter_code
_entity_poly.pdbx_strand_id
1 'polypeptide(L)'
;MITVKAPGKLYIAGEYAVVESGYPAIIVALDQFVTATISPSETIGSIVSEQYQENSIVWRRQGDAMVFDNRDNPFHYILAAINLTESYAHELGRELGVYHLGINSELDSADGKKYGLGSSAAVTVATVKALCQFYHLPMDKINCSN
;
A
#
# COMPACT_ATOMS: atom_id res chain seq x y z
N MET A 1 -5.79 11.33 11.77
CA MET A 1 -4.57 10.82 11.11
C MET A 1 -4.39 9.38 11.56
N ILE A 2 -4.21 8.47 10.60
CA ILE A 2 -4.03 7.04 10.83
C ILE A 2 -2.63 6.67 10.34
N THR A 3 -1.91 5.85 11.10
CA THR A 3 -0.58 5.34 10.73
C THR A 3 -0.53 3.85 10.95
N VAL A 4 -0.13 3.10 9.92
CA VAL A 4 -0.02 1.64 9.93
C VAL A 4 1.34 1.21 9.40
N LYS A 5 1.76 0.00 9.78
CA LYS A 5 3.01 -0.61 9.32
C LYS A 5 2.76 -1.96 8.69
N ALA A 6 3.58 -2.31 7.71
CA ALA A 6 3.68 -3.65 7.16
C ALA A 6 5.15 -4.07 7.11
N PRO A 7 5.52 -5.26 7.63
CA PRO A 7 6.90 -5.70 7.62
C PRO A 7 7.34 -6.11 6.22
N GLY A 8 8.64 -6.00 5.96
CA GLY A 8 9.29 -6.70 4.86
C GLY A 8 9.26 -8.22 5.07
N LYS A 9 9.62 -8.96 4.02
CA LYS A 9 9.68 -10.41 4.07
C LYS A 9 10.99 -10.97 3.49
N LEU A 10 11.37 -12.14 3.98
CA LEU A 10 12.47 -12.94 3.43
C LEU A 10 12.01 -14.39 3.26
N TYR A 11 12.28 -14.96 2.09
CA TYR A 11 12.16 -16.40 1.89
C TYR A 11 13.34 -17.10 2.56
N ILE A 12 13.05 -18.18 3.29
CA ILE A 12 14.06 -19.04 3.92
C ILE A 12 14.25 -20.33 3.11
N ALA A 13 13.16 -20.88 2.57
CA ALA A 13 13.18 -22.05 1.70
C ALA A 13 11.89 -22.16 0.88
N GLY A 14 11.97 -22.86 -0.26
CA GLY A 14 10.83 -23.14 -1.12
C GLY A 14 10.61 -22.10 -2.22
N GLU A 15 11.57 -21.21 -2.44
CA GLU A 15 11.56 -20.29 -3.58
C GLU A 15 11.40 -21.06 -4.90
N TYR A 16 10.70 -20.45 -5.85
CA TYR A 16 10.28 -21.05 -7.13
C TYR A 16 9.29 -22.19 -7.00
N ALA A 17 9.51 -23.18 -6.12
CA ALA A 17 8.56 -24.28 -5.93
C ALA A 17 7.18 -23.78 -5.50
N VAL A 18 7.13 -22.76 -4.64
CA VAL A 18 5.88 -22.15 -4.14
C VAL A 18 4.96 -21.56 -5.20
N VAL A 19 5.44 -21.34 -6.43
CA VAL A 19 4.58 -20.87 -7.52
C VAL A 19 3.70 -22.00 -8.08
N GLU A 20 4.07 -23.26 -7.83
CA GLU A 20 3.33 -24.45 -8.22
C GLU A 20 2.33 -24.84 -7.13
N SER A 21 1.13 -25.24 -7.53
CA SER A 21 0.07 -25.62 -6.61
C SER A 21 0.48 -26.80 -5.73
N GLY A 22 0.29 -26.68 -4.41
CA GLY A 22 0.58 -27.74 -3.43
C GLY A 22 1.99 -27.72 -2.86
N TYR A 23 2.89 -26.83 -3.31
CA TYR A 23 4.25 -26.72 -2.79
C TYR A 23 4.36 -25.57 -1.77
N PRO A 24 4.76 -25.84 -0.51
CA PRO A 24 4.87 -24.80 0.51
C PRO A 24 6.21 -24.05 0.44
N ALA A 25 6.25 -22.86 1.07
CA ALA A 25 7.49 -22.13 1.38
C ALA A 25 7.54 -21.72 2.84
N ILE A 26 8.77 -21.48 3.33
CA ILE A 26 9.03 -20.88 4.63
C ILE A 26 9.42 -19.42 4.42
N ILE A 27 8.67 -18.51 5.04
CA ILE A 27 8.85 -17.07 4.92
C ILE A 27 8.88 -16.47 6.32
N VAL A 28 9.75 -15.50 6.54
CA VAL A 28 9.81 -14.72 7.78
C VAL A 28 9.53 -13.25 7.51
N ALA A 29 8.82 -12.61 8.45
CA ALA A 29 8.72 -11.16 8.51
C ALA A 29 10.00 -10.58 9.10
N LEU A 30 10.42 -9.41 8.60
CA LEU A 30 11.61 -8.71 9.04
C LEU A 30 11.26 -7.54 9.96
N ASP A 31 12.20 -7.12 10.80
CA ASP A 31 12.10 -5.91 11.62
C ASP A 31 12.50 -4.66 10.83
N GLN A 32 11.94 -4.54 9.62
CA GLN A 32 12.05 -3.41 8.71
C GLN A 32 10.69 -3.22 8.07
N PHE A 33 10.19 -1.99 8.03
CA PHE A 33 8.79 -1.73 7.73
C PHE A 33 8.58 -0.76 6.57
N VAL A 34 7.43 -0.93 5.91
CA VAL A 34 6.78 0.16 5.19
C VAL A 34 5.73 0.76 6.11
N THR A 35 5.84 2.07 6.32
CA THR A 35 4.89 2.87 7.11
C THR A 35 4.00 3.66 6.17
N ALA A 36 2.69 3.48 6.29
CA ALA A 36 1.69 4.27 5.58
C ALA A 36 0.95 5.18 6.55
N THR A 37 0.86 6.46 6.22
CA THR A 37 0.11 7.46 6.97
C THR A 37 -0.98 8.04 6.09
N ILE A 38 -2.22 8.03 6.57
CA ILE A 38 -3.37 8.60 5.86
C ILE A 38 -4.06 9.68 6.70
N SER A 39 -4.36 10.82 6.08
CA SER A 39 -5.10 11.92 6.69
C SER A 39 -6.23 12.38 5.77
N PRO A 40 -7.43 12.65 6.32
CA PRO A 40 -8.54 13.17 5.53
C PRO A 40 -8.22 14.55 4.96
N SER A 41 -8.81 14.86 3.81
CA SER A 41 -8.79 16.16 3.14
C SER A 41 -10.15 16.42 2.51
N GLU A 42 -10.47 17.68 2.24
CA GLU A 42 -11.79 18.08 1.70
C GLU A 42 -11.80 18.18 0.18
N THR A 43 -10.72 18.67 -0.44
CA THR A 43 -10.77 19.11 -1.85
C THR A 43 -9.69 18.46 -2.72
N ILE A 44 -8.49 18.26 -2.18
CA ILE A 44 -7.35 17.69 -2.90
C ILE A 44 -6.72 16.58 -2.08
N GLY A 45 -6.37 15.49 -2.75
CA GLY A 45 -5.58 14.43 -2.16
C GLY A 45 -4.16 14.44 -2.66
N SER A 46 -3.27 13.75 -1.96
CA SER A 46 -1.91 13.53 -2.44
C SER A 46 -1.43 12.12 -2.12
N ILE A 47 -0.48 11.63 -2.92
CA ILE A 47 0.30 10.43 -2.65
C ILE A 47 1.76 10.85 -2.70
N VAL A 48 2.45 10.71 -1.57
CA VAL A 48 3.85 11.10 -1.40
C VAL A 48 4.62 9.90 -0.88
N SER A 49 5.79 9.63 -1.46
CA SER A 49 6.75 8.66 -0.93
C SER A 49 8.06 9.38 -0.62
N GLU A 50 8.63 9.13 0.57
CA GLU A 50 9.92 9.72 0.97
C GLU A 50 11.06 9.33 0.03
N GLN A 51 10.95 8.20 -0.68
CA GLN A 51 11.95 7.68 -1.61
C GLN A 51 11.79 8.23 -3.03
N TYR A 52 10.62 8.79 -3.34
CA TYR A 52 10.27 9.33 -4.65
C TYR A 52 9.66 10.73 -4.50
N GLN A 53 10.36 11.62 -3.76
CA GLN A 53 9.85 12.95 -3.43
C GLN A 53 9.54 13.80 -4.69
N GLU A 54 10.29 13.59 -5.77
CA GLU A 54 10.07 14.29 -7.05
C GLU A 54 8.82 13.81 -7.80
N ASN A 55 8.24 12.67 -7.42
CA ASN A 55 7.14 12.02 -8.15
C ASN A 55 5.81 12.02 -7.37
N SER A 56 5.60 12.98 -6.47
CA SER A 56 4.34 13.07 -5.72
C SER A 56 3.13 13.24 -6.66
N ILE A 57 2.05 12.52 -6.39
CA ILE A 57 0.78 12.69 -7.10
C ILE A 57 -0.09 13.65 -6.31
N VAL A 58 -0.66 14.64 -7.00
CA VAL A 58 -1.82 15.39 -6.51
C VAL A 58 -3.04 14.94 -7.30
N TRP A 59 -4.12 14.62 -6.60
CA TRP A 59 -5.33 14.05 -7.20
C TRP A 59 -6.59 14.71 -6.67
N ARG A 60 -7.69 14.54 -7.39
CA ARG A 60 -9.03 14.98 -6.99
C ARG A 60 -10.04 13.85 -7.18
N ARG A 61 -11.13 13.92 -6.41
CA ARG A 61 -12.24 12.97 -6.53
C ARG A 61 -13.27 13.50 -7.53
N GLN A 62 -13.68 12.67 -8.47
CA GLN A 62 -14.81 12.93 -9.39
C GLN A 62 -15.75 11.73 -9.37
N GLY A 63 -16.87 11.84 -8.66
CA GLY A 63 -17.67 10.67 -8.29
C GLY A 63 -16.83 9.71 -7.47
N ASP A 64 -16.76 8.44 -7.87
CA ASP A 64 -15.92 7.45 -7.19
C ASP A 64 -14.47 7.44 -7.70
N ALA A 65 -14.18 8.15 -8.80
CA ALA A 65 -12.89 8.08 -9.46
C ALA A 65 -11.85 9.02 -8.82
N MET A 66 -10.65 8.48 -8.60
CA MET A 66 -9.44 9.24 -8.31
C MET A 66 -8.81 9.73 -9.62
N VAL A 67 -8.78 11.05 -9.84
CA VAL A 67 -8.31 11.68 -11.08
C VAL A 67 -7.02 12.47 -10.83
N PHE A 68 -5.99 12.19 -11.63
CA PHE A 68 -4.68 12.83 -11.60
C PHE A 68 -3.97 12.71 -12.97
N ASP A 69 -2.92 13.49 -13.18
CA ASP A 69 -2.06 13.41 -14.36
C ASP A 69 -1.08 12.24 -14.22
N ASN A 70 -1.18 11.23 -15.10
CA ASN A 70 -0.56 9.91 -14.93
C ASN A 70 0.70 9.69 -15.79
N ARG A 71 1.48 10.73 -16.07
CA ARG A 71 2.72 10.60 -16.86
C ARG A 71 3.82 9.96 -15.98
N ASP A 72 4.24 8.75 -16.35
CA ASP A 72 5.35 7.96 -15.76
C ASP A 72 5.32 7.80 -14.23
N ASN A 73 4.23 7.27 -13.71
CA ASN A 73 3.99 7.15 -12.27
C ASN A 73 4.60 5.88 -11.63
N PRO A 74 5.51 5.99 -10.64
CA PRO A 74 6.15 4.84 -9.99
C PRO A 74 5.25 4.11 -8.97
N PHE A 75 4.04 4.61 -8.68
CA PHE A 75 3.18 4.14 -7.60
C PHE A 75 2.15 3.10 -8.01
N HIS A 76 2.44 2.24 -8.99
CA HIS A 76 1.47 1.26 -9.53
C HIS A 76 0.90 0.33 -8.45
N TYR A 77 1.72 -0.14 -7.50
CA TYR A 77 1.26 -0.98 -6.39
C TYR A 77 0.30 -0.25 -5.44
N ILE A 78 0.57 1.04 -5.16
CA ILE A 78 -0.26 1.87 -4.28
C ILE A 78 -1.60 2.16 -4.98
N LEU A 79 -1.56 2.55 -6.25
CA LEU A 79 -2.77 2.86 -7.02
C LEU A 79 -3.67 1.63 -7.21
N ALA A 80 -3.08 0.46 -7.48
CA ALA A 80 -3.83 -0.79 -7.56
C ALA A 80 -4.48 -1.16 -6.21
N ALA A 81 -3.75 -0.99 -5.10
CA ALA A 81 -4.27 -1.21 -3.75
C ALA A 81 -5.40 -0.24 -3.40
N ILE A 82 -5.26 1.05 -3.75
CA ILE A 82 -6.31 2.06 -3.60
C ILE A 82 -7.55 1.65 -4.36
N ASN A 83 -7.43 1.38 -5.67
CA ASN A 83 -8.57 1.05 -6.51
C ASN A 83 -9.34 -0.17 -5.99
N LEU A 84 -8.63 -1.24 -5.64
CA LEU A 84 -9.26 -2.45 -5.09
C LEU A 84 -9.96 -2.17 -3.76
N THR A 85 -9.29 -1.45 -2.84
CA THR A 85 -9.84 -1.22 -1.50
C THR A 85 -11.01 -0.23 -1.53
N GLU A 86 -10.95 0.80 -2.37
CA GLU A 86 -12.05 1.75 -2.56
C GLU A 86 -13.25 1.09 -3.26
N SER A 87 -13.01 0.22 -4.23
CA SER A 87 -14.09 -0.59 -4.85
C SER A 87 -14.81 -1.43 -3.79
N TYR A 88 -14.05 -2.10 -2.91
CA TYR A 88 -14.61 -2.86 -1.80
C TYR A 88 -15.35 -1.97 -0.79
N ALA A 89 -14.80 -0.79 -0.46
CA ALA A 89 -15.46 0.17 0.43
C ALA A 89 -16.81 0.62 -0.14
N HIS A 90 -16.83 0.94 -1.44
CA HIS A 90 -18.04 1.34 -2.15
C HIS A 90 -19.08 0.22 -2.19
N GLU A 91 -18.67 -1.04 -2.44
CA GLU A 91 -19.56 -2.22 -2.38
C GLU A 91 -20.21 -2.40 -1.00
N LEU A 92 -19.50 -2.02 0.08
CA LEU A 92 -20.03 -2.00 1.45
C LEU A 92 -20.84 -0.73 1.80
N GLY A 93 -21.10 0.13 0.81
CA GLY A 93 -21.87 1.37 1.00
C GLY A 93 -21.12 2.45 1.79
N ARG A 94 -19.78 2.43 1.79
CA ARG A 94 -18.97 3.51 2.36
C ARG A 94 -18.84 4.67 1.37
N GLU A 95 -18.92 5.88 1.90
CA GLU A 95 -18.66 7.09 1.11
C GLU A 95 -17.14 7.29 0.92
N LEU A 96 -16.72 7.50 -0.32
CA LEU A 96 -15.31 7.66 -0.67
C LEU A 96 -14.83 9.09 -0.41
N GLY A 97 -14.08 9.29 0.68
CA GLY A 97 -13.48 10.57 1.03
C GLY A 97 -12.21 10.93 0.23
N VAL A 98 -11.74 12.17 0.38
CA VAL A 98 -10.45 12.64 -0.14
C VAL A 98 -9.39 12.55 0.96
N TYR A 99 -8.14 12.24 0.62
CA TYR A 99 -7.10 12.05 1.62
C TYR A 99 -5.67 12.29 1.08
N HIS A 100 -4.77 12.57 2.01
CA HIS A 100 -3.33 12.52 1.79
C HIS A 100 -2.78 11.18 2.26
N LEU A 101 -1.99 10.52 1.42
CA LEU A 101 -1.32 9.26 1.70
C LEU A 101 0.20 9.46 1.64
N GLY A 102 0.85 9.34 2.78
CA GLY A 102 2.31 9.34 2.90
C GLY A 102 2.84 7.92 3.08
N ILE A 103 3.88 7.56 2.32
CA ILE A 103 4.59 6.28 2.41
C ILE A 103 6.05 6.52 2.76
N ASN A 104 6.55 5.76 3.73
CA ASN A 104 7.96 5.66 4.06
C ASN A 104 8.37 4.17 4.10
N SER A 105 9.52 3.82 3.54
CA SER A 105 10.00 2.43 3.46
C SER A 105 11.44 2.31 3.94
N GLU A 106 11.63 1.40 4.91
CA GLU A 106 12.93 0.98 5.45
C GLU A 106 13.53 -0.21 4.67
N LEU A 107 12.89 -0.63 3.57
CA LEU A 107 13.23 -1.84 2.79
C LEU A 107 14.09 -1.56 1.55
N ASP A 108 14.45 -0.31 1.34
CA ASP A 108 15.29 0.14 0.23
C ASP A 108 16.48 0.93 0.82
N SER A 109 17.61 0.89 0.13
CA SER A 109 18.79 1.64 0.56
C SER A 109 18.62 3.14 0.35
N ALA A 110 19.47 3.94 1.00
CA ALA A 110 19.45 5.41 0.88
C ALA A 110 19.68 5.92 -0.56
N ASP A 111 20.29 5.11 -1.42
CA ASP A 111 20.48 5.34 -2.87
C ASP A 111 19.37 4.72 -3.73
N GLY A 112 18.27 4.26 -3.14
CA GLY A 112 17.08 3.74 -3.83
C GLY A 112 17.21 2.30 -4.34
N LYS A 113 18.26 1.58 -3.96
CA LYS A 113 18.46 0.17 -4.34
C LYS A 113 17.63 -0.75 -3.44
N LYS A 114 16.80 -1.57 -4.07
CA LYS A 114 15.93 -2.53 -3.36
C LYS A 114 16.77 -3.67 -2.80
N TYR A 115 16.59 -3.98 -1.51
CA TYR A 115 17.27 -5.12 -0.86
C TYR A 115 16.66 -6.49 -1.22
N GLY A 116 15.56 -6.53 -1.97
CA GLY A 116 14.83 -7.77 -2.28
C GLY A 116 13.93 -8.25 -1.14
N LEU A 117 13.69 -7.40 -0.13
CA LEU A 117 12.93 -7.72 1.09
C LEU A 117 11.41 -7.56 0.94
N GLY A 118 10.92 -7.59 -0.30
CA GLY A 118 9.49 -7.53 -0.60
C GLY A 118 8.83 -6.15 -0.46
N SER A 119 9.53 -5.05 -0.77
CA SER A 119 8.97 -3.68 -0.69
C SER A 119 7.63 -3.53 -1.41
N SER A 120 7.43 -4.20 -2.55
CA SER A 120 6.15 -4.20 -3.29
C SER A 120 4.99 -4.80 -2.50
N ALA A 121 5.21 -5.94 -1.87
CA ALA A 121 4.18 -6.59 -1.05
C ALA A 121 3.90 -5.76 0.21
N ALA A 122 4.95 -5.27 0.87
CA ALA A 122 4.81 -4.47 2.08
C ALA A 122 4.06 -3.16 1.82
N VAL A 123 4.36 -2.42 0.74
CA VAL A 123 3.64 -1.19 0.41
C VAL A 123 2.18 -1.46 0.06
N THR A 124 1.88 -2.51 -0.71
CA THR A 124 0.49 -2.90 -1.00
C THR A 124 -0.27 -3.19 0.29
N VAL A 125 0.28 -4.02 1.18
CA VAL A 125 -0.37 -4.34 2.46
C VAL A 125 -0.54 -3.11 3.34
N ALA A 126 0.46 -2.24 3.43
CA ALA A 126 0.37 -1.00 4.21
C ALA A 126 -0.72 -0.06 3.67
N THR A 127 -0.82 0.09 2.34
CA THR A 127 -1.88 0.89 1.69
C THR A 127 -3.27 0.32 1.97
N VAL A 128 -3.48 -0.99 1.80
CA VAL A 128 -4.77 -1.64 2.09
C VAL A 128 -5.12 -1.46 3.57
N LYS A 129 -4.19 -1.74 4.50
CA LYS A 129 -4.41 -1.57 5.94
C LYS A 129 -4.82 -0.14 6.29
N ALA A 130 -4.17 0.86 5.71
CA ALA A 130 -4.46 2.27 5.96
C ALA A 130 -5.88 2.64 5.49
N LEU A 131 -6.27 2.22 4.28
CA LEU A 131 -7.58 2.50 3.71
C LEU A 131 -8.70 1.74 4.40
N CYS A 132 -8.48 0.48 4.78
CA CYS A 132 -9.42 -0.27 5.59
C CYS A 132 -9.71 0.44 6.92
N GLN A 133 -8.69 0.97 7.59
CA GLN A 133 -8.91 1.76 8.81
C GLN A 133 -9.60 3.10 8.52
N PHE A 134 -9.20 3.80 7.45
CA PHE A 134 -9.80 5.08 7.04
C PHE A 134 -11.30 4.96 6.74
N TYR A 135 -11.70 3.91 6.02
CA TYR A 135 -13.09 3.62 5.66
C TYR A 135 -13.84 2.76 6.67
N HIS A 136 -13.22 2.42 7.80
CA HIS A 136 -13.79 1.53 8.83
C HIS A 136 -14.31 0.21 8.24
N LEU A 137 -13.50 -0.41 7.38
CA LEU A 137 -13.77 -1.70 6.75
C LEU A 137 -13.42 -2.83 7.72
N PRO A 138 -14.19 -3.93 7.71
CA PRO A 138 -13.86 -5.11 8.51
C PRO A 138 -12.53 -5.71 8.07
N MET A 139 -11.65 -5.96 9.05
CA MET A 139 -10.32 -6.50 8.84
C MET A 139 -10.16 -7.78 9.67
N ASP A 140 -10.38 -8.93 9.05
CA ASP A 140 -10.03 -10.21 9.66
C ASP A 140 -8.58 -10.59 9.32
N LYS A 141 -7.89 -11.26 10.24
CA LYS A 141 -6.46 -11.66 10.07
C LYS A 141 -6.20 -12.53 8.85
N ILE A 142 -7.24 -13.15 8.29
CA ILE A 142 -7.19 -13.89 7.02
C ILE A 142 -7.05 -12.95 5.81
N ASN A 143 -7.48 -11.69 5.94
CA ASN A 143 -7.57 -10.72 4.84
C ASN A 143 -6.46 -9.66 4.82
N CYS A 144 -5.70 -9.46 5.91
CA CYS A 144 -4.62 -8.46 5.98
C CYS A 144 -3.58 -8.86 7.05
N SER A 145 -2.65 -9.75 6.73
CA SER A 145 -1.71 -10.31 7.71
C SER A 145 -0.68 -9.30 8.24
N ASN A 146 -0.34 -9.52 9.52
CA ASN A 146 0.50 -8.74 10.43
C ASN A 146 1.78 -8.17 9.80
#